data_AF-A0A397H0D1-F1
#
_entry.id   AF-A0A397H0D1-F1
#
_cell.length_a   1.000
_cell.length_b   1.000
_cell.length_c   1.000
_cell.angle_alpha   90.00
_cell.angle_beta   90.00
_cell.angle_gamma   90.00
#
_symmetry.space_group_name_H-M   'P 1'
#
loop_
_entity.id
_entity.type
_entity.pdbx_description
1 polymer ?
#
loop_
_entity_poly.entity_id
_entity_poly.type
_entity_poly.pdbx_seq_one_letter_code
_entity_poly.pdbx_strand_id
1 'polypeptide(L)'
;MSFSAVFVLGIIGIFLALLGFFCTVDLFYACCRSKYNSNLLIKTIDKGIRPGTEISSIKFFPRTEIVKRLKRILQPDENQSHYHLICGEHGTGKTTLIKIASSNIDYSVVYVDVPARIENLGVAFGKALNFAFEERISFTNQLIRKLGSTNSEFIVIAFL
;
A
#
# COMPACT_ATOMS: atom_id res chain seq x y z
N MET A 1 39.64 -21.77 -39.20
CA MET A 1 38.32 -21.47 -38.61
C MET A 1 37.30 -21.63 -39.72
N SER A 2 36.39 -22.60 -39.64
CA SER A 2 35.47 -22.90 -40.75
C SER A 2 34.43 -21.78 -40.89
N PHE A 3 34.09 -21.43 -42.13
CA PHE A 3 33.11 -20.37 -42.44
C PHE A 3 31.79 -20.58 -41.69
N SER A 4 31.36 -21.84 -41.56
CA SER A 4 30.19 -22.26 -40.77
C SER A 4 30.24 -21.84 -39.29
N ALA A 5 31.40 -21.90 -38.63
CA ALA A 5 31.53 -21.54 -37.21
C ALA A 5 31.31 -20.03 -36.99
N VAL A 6 31.73 -19.19 -37.94
CA VAL A 6 31.55 -17.73 -37.87
C VAL A 6 30.06 -17.36 -37.98
N PHE A 7 29.32 -18.02 -38.86
CA PHE A 7 27.87 -17.82 -38.99
C PHE A 7 27.10 -18.24 -37.72
N VAL A 8 27.48 -19.38 -37.12
CA VAL A 8 26.85 -19.87 -35.88
C VAL A 8 27.09 -18.91 -34.71
N LEU A 9 28.32 -18.41 -34.54
CA LEU A 9 28.64 -17.41 -33.51
C LEU A 9 27.87 -16.10 -33.71
N GLY A 10 27.71 -15.65 -34.95
CA GLY A 10 26.91 -14.46 -35.27
C GLY A 10 25.44 -14.61 -34.87
N ILE A 11 24.82 -15.76 -35.18
CA ILE A 11 23.43 -16.05 -34.81
C ILE A 11 23.26 -16.08 -33.28
N ILE A 12 24.17 -16.75 -32.56
CA ILE A 12 24.15 -16.80 -31.08
C ILE A 12 24.26 -15.40 -30.48
N GLY A 13 25.14 -14.55 -31.02
CA GLY A 13 25.28 -13.16 -30.58
C GLY A 13 23.99 -12.35 -30.73
N ILE A 14 23.28 -12.53 -31.86
CA ILE A 14 22.00 -11.86 -32.10
C ILE A 14 20.93 -12.33 -31.10
N PHE A 15 20.86 -13.64 -30.82
CA PHE A 15 19.91 -14.17 -29.83
C PHE A 15 20.18 -13.64 -28.42
N LEU A 16 21.45 -13.57 -28.00
CA LEU A 16 21.82 -13.02 -26.69
C LEU A 16 21.49 -11.52 -26.58
N ALA A 17 21.72 -10.76 -27.64
CA ALA A 17 21.38 -9.34 -27.70
C ALA A 17 19.86 -9.10 -27.61
N LEU A 18 19.07 -9.89 -28.35
CA LEU A 18 17.61 -9.82 -28.28
C LEU A 18 17.10 -10.19 -26.89
N LEU A 19 17.61 -11.25 -26.28
CA LEU A 19 17.23 -11.66 -24.93
C LEU A 19 17.56 -10.58 -23.89
N GLY A 20 18.75 -9.99 -23.97
CA GLY A 20 19.16 -8.88 -23.11
C GLY A 20 18.26 -7.63 -23.28
N PHE A 21 17.85 -7.34 -24.52
CA PHE A 21 16.93 -6.24 -24.82
C PHE A 21 15.54 -6.48 -24.20
N PHE A 22 14.98 -7.68 -24.33
CA PHE A 22 13.70 -8.01 -23.71
C PHE A 22 13.75 -7.92 -22.18
N CYS A 23 14.80 -8.45 -21.55
CA CYS A 23 14.97 -8.36 -20.11
C CYS A 23 15.10 -6.92 -19.61
N THR A 24 15.79 -6.05 -20.35
CA THR A 24 15.96 -4.64 -19.98
C THR A 24 14.67 -3.83 -20.15
N VAL A 25 13.88 -4.10 -21.20
CA VAL A 25 12.57 -3.47 -21.40
C VAL A 25 11.60 -3.85 -20.26
N ASP A 26 11.55 -5.14 -19.89
CA ASP A 26 10.70 -5.60 -18.78
C ASP A 26 11.11 -4.97 -17.44
N LEU A 27 12.43 -4.90 -17.17
CA LEU A 27 12.97 -4.28 -15.96
C LEU A 27 12.66 -2.77 -15.92
N PHE A 28 12.81 -2.08 -17.05
CA PHE A 28 12.50 -0.66 -17.16
C PHE A 28 11.00 -0.39 -16.95
N TYR A 29 10.14 -1.17 -17.59
CA TYR A 29 8.68 -1.07 -17.43
C TYR A 29 8.26 -1.24 -15.97
N ALA A 30 8.82 -2.23 -15.29
CA ALA A 30 8.52 -2.47 -13.88
C ALA A 30 9.05 -1.37 -12.96
N CYS A 31 10.26 -0.86 -13.22
CA CYS A 31 10.82 0.25 -12.46
C CYS A 31 9.95 1.51 -12.59
N CYS A 32 9.55 1.87 -13.83
CA CYS A 32 8.64 2.98 -14.08
C CYS A 32 7.30 2.80 -13.35
N ARG A 33 6.71 1.60 -13.41
CA ARG A 33 5.45 1.31 -12.73
C ARG A 33 5.59 1.36 -11.21
N SER A 34 6.68 0.86 -10.66
CA SER A 34 6.98 0.93 -9.23
C SER A 34 7.08 2.38 -8.76
N LYS A 35 7.83 3.22 -9.47
CA LYS A 35 7.99 4.64 -9.13
C LYS A 35 6.66 5.40 -9.21
N TYR A 36 5.87 5.15 -10.24
CA TYR A 36 4.53 5.73 -10.35
C TYR A 36 3.63 5.34 -9.17
N ASN A 37 3.63 4.06 -8.79
CA ASN A 37 2.84 3.57 -7.67
C ASN A 37 3.31 4.14 -6.32
N SER A 38 4.63 4.25 -6.10
CA SER A 38 5.18 4.90 -4.90
C SER A 38 4.73 6.34 -4.80
N ASN A 39 4.75 7.09 -5.91
CA ASN A 39 4.26 8.47 -5.93
C ASN A 39 2.76 8.56 -5.62
N LEU A 40 1.97 7.60 -6.11
CA LEU A 40 0.54 7.54 -5.83
C LEU A 40 0.26 7.24 -4.34
N LEU A 41 1.04 6.32 -3.74
CA LEU A 41 0.96 6.01 -2.32
C LEU A 41 1.34 7.21 -1.46
N ILE A 42 2.47 7.87 -1.75
CA ILE A 42 2.91 9.09 -1.06
C ILE A 42 1.82 10.15 -1.14
N LYS A 43 1.23 10.35 -2.33
CA LYS A 43 0.14 11.30 -2.53
C LYS A 43 -1.11 10.95 -1.73
N THR A 44 -1.46 9.67 -1.61
CA THR A 44 -2.60 9.23 -0.78
C THR A 44 -2.32 9.42 0.71
N ILE A 45 -1.10 9.13 1.17
CA ILE A 45 -0.70 9.34 2.58
C ILE A 45 -0.67 10.84 2.91
N ASP A 46 -0.10 11.66 2.04
CA ASP A 46 -0.02 13.11 2.22
C ASP A 46 -1.41 13.76 2.24
N LYS A 47 -2.29 13.35 1.32
CA LYS A 47 -3.68 13.84 1.27
C LYS A 47 -4.57 13.27 2.39
N GLY A 48 -4.25 12.06 2.87
CA GLY A 48 -5.10 11.29 3.78
C GLY A 48 -6.41 10.81 3.17
N ILE A 49 -7.10 9.94 3.91
CA ILE A 49 -8.48 9.55 3.63
C ILE A 49 -9.35 10.37 4.56
N ARG A 50 -9.98 11.43 4.05
CA ARG A 50 -11.02 12.11 4.82
C ARG A 50 -12.31 11.29 4.68
N PRO A 51 -12.73 10.51 5.70
CA PRO A 51 -13.98 9.78 5.60
C PRO A 51 -15.10 10.79 5.36
N GLY A 52 -15.86 10.59 4.28
CA GLY A 52 -17.00 11.44 3.92
C GLY A 52 -17.93 11.54 5.13
N THR A 53 -18.11 12.77 5.63
CA THR A 53 -18.99 13.03 6.77
C THR A 53 -20.39 13.35 6.24
N GLU A 54 -20.98 12.45 5.46
CA GLU A 54 -22.43 12.49 5.20
C GLU A 54 -23.15 11.91 6.43
N ILE A 55 -22.91 12.52 7.59
CA ILE A 55 -23.72 12.26 8.77
C ILE A 55 -24.87 13.24 8.68
N SER A 56 -26.06 12.74 8.34
CA SER A 56 -27.31 13.46 8.53
C SER A 56 -27.31 14.04 9.96
N SER A 57 -27.25 15.37 10.04
CA SER A 57 -27.12 16.16 11.27
C SER A 57 -28.31 16.05 12.23
N ILE A 58 -29.27 15.17 11.92
CA ILE A 58 -30.61 15.19 12.51
C ILE A 58 -30.70 14.32 13.78
N LYS A 59 -29.73 13.44 14.10
CA LYS A 59 -29.85 12.55 15.28
C LYS A 59 -28.56 12.16 16.00
N PHE A 60 -27.53 13.00 15.96
CA PHE A 60 -26.29 12.73 16.71
C PHE A 60 -26.22 13.59 17.97
N PHE A 61 -26.20 12.97 19.15
CA PHE A 61 -25.98 13.68 20.41
C PHE A 61 -24.49 14.02 20.54
N PRO A 62 -24.08 15.30 20.43
CA PRO A 62 -22.67 15.65 20.35
C PRO A 62 -21.98 15.43 21.70
N ARG A 63 -21.14 14.40 21.80
CA ARG A 63 -20.25 14.19 22.96
C ARG A 63 -18.96 14.99 22.77
N THR A 64 -19.09 16.32 22.85
CA THR A 64 -18.02 17.30 22.53
C THR A 64 -16.73 17.05 23.31
N GLU A 65 -16.81 16.70 24.59
CA GLU A 65 -15.64 16.40 25.43
C GLU A 65 -14.86 15.17 24.93
N ILE A 66 -15.56 14.12 24.50
CA ILE A 66 -14.93 12.91 23.95
C ILE A 66 -14.27 13.23 22.61
N VAL A 67 -14.94 13.99 21.75
CA VAL A 67 -14.37 14.44 20.47
C VAL A 67 -13.10 15.25 20.71
N LYS A 68 -13.08 16.16 21.69
CA LYS A 68 -11.90 16.95 22.04
C LYS A 68 -10.71 16.07 22.46
N ARG A 69 -10.97 14.99 23.21
CA ARG A 69 -9.93 14.01 23.60
C ARG A 69 -9.45 13.19 22.40
N LEU A 70 -10.37 12.72 21.56
CA LEU A 70 -10.03 11.99 20.34
C LEU A 70 -9.20 12.83 19.38
N LYS A 71 -9.46 14.13 19.29
CA LYS A 71 -8.63 15.04 18.48
C LYS A 71 -7.18 15.10 18.96
N ARG A 72 -6.94 15.16 20.28
CA ARG A 72 -5.58 15.12 20.83
C ARG A 72 -4.88 13.79 20.55
N ILE A 73 -5.64 12.69 20.57
CA ILE A 73 -5.11 11.34 20.29
C ILE A 73 -4.77 11.17 18.80
N LEU A 74 -5.57 11.73 17.91
CA LEU A 74 -5.36 11.67 16.46
C LEU A 74 -4.34 12.69 15.94
N GLN A 75 -3.89 13.61 16.79
CA GLN A 75 -2.86 14.57 16.46
C GLN A 75 -1.48 13.91 16.67
N PRO A 76 -0.66 13.77 15.62
CA PRO A 76 0.68 13.21 15.77
C PRO A 76 1.55 14.16 16.62
N ASP A 77 2.33 13.58 17.54
CA ASP A 77 3.39 14.27 18.29
C ASP A 77 4.75 13.89 17.69
N GLU A 78 5.71 14.82 17.67
CA GLU A 78 6.97 14.70 16.92
C GLU A 78 7.82 13.47 17.31
N ASN A 79 7.58 12.88 18.48
CA ASN A 79 8.46 11.86 19.07
C ASN A 79 7.76 10.56 19.51
N GLN A 80 6.51 10.28 19.11
CA GLN A 80 5.75 9.18 19.75
C GLN A 80 4.92 8.33 18.78
N SER A 81 5.21 7.02 18.74
CA SER A 81 4.42 5.98 18.08
C SER A 81 3.40 5.35 19.05
N HIS A 82 2.35 6.08 19.37
CA HIS A 82 1.32 5.59 20.30
C HIS A 82 0.24 4.76 19.61
N TYR A 83 0.00 3.55 20.14
CA TYR A 83 -1.16 2.73 19.79
C TYR A 83 -2.28 2.97 20.80
N HIS A 84 -3.37 3.57 20.33
CA HIS A 84 -4.54 3.83 21.16
C HIS A 84 -5.66 2.83 20.87
N LEU A 85 -6.18 2.20 21.92
CA LEU A 85 -7.33 1.30 21.84
C LEU A 85 -8.58 1.99 22.39
N ILE A 86 -9.63 2.05 21.56
CA ILE A 86 -10.92 2.62 21.95
C ILE A 86 -11.92 1.47 22.08
N CYS A 87 -12.24 1.09 23.33
CA CYS A 87 -13.22 0.07 23.64
C CYS A 87 -14.58 0.67 24.06
N GLY A 88 -15.63 -0.12 23.91
CA GLY A 88 -16.96 0.21 24.42
C GLY A 88 -18.02 -0.67 23.79
N GLU A 89 -19.20 -0.71 24.39
CA GLU A 89 -20.31 -1.57 23.94
C GLU A 89 -20.74 -1.29 22.49
N HIS A 90 -21.28 -2.29 21.81
CA HIS A 90 -21.82 -2.14 20.47
C HIS A 90 -22.94 -1.08 20.44
N GLY A 91 -23.09 -0.33 19.34
CA GLY A 91 -24.12 0.71 19.21
C GLY A 91 -23.84 2.04 19.90
N THR A 92 -22.73 2.19 20.65
CA THR A 92 -22.37 3.44 21.35
C THR A 92 -21.87 4.58 20.46
N GLY A 93 -21.83 4.39 19.14
CA GLY A 93 -21.41 5.43 18.17
C GLY A 93 -19.90 5.69 18.12
N LYS A 94 -19.06 4.77 18.61
CA LYS A 94 -17.58 4.89 18.59
C LYS A 94 -17.04 5.25 17.20
N THR A 95 -17.42 4.48 16.18
CA THR A 95 -17.01 4.72 14.79
C THR A 95 -17.43 6.09 14.29
N THR A 96 -18.63 6.54 14.66
CA THR A 96 -19.15 7.86 14.30
C THR A 96 -18.33 8.99 14.94
N LEU A 97 -17.99 8.86 16.23
CA LEU A 97 -17.16 9.83 16.94
C LEU A 97 -15.75 9.94 16.34
N ILE A 98 -15.13 8.81 15.99
CA ILE A 98 -13.79 8.78 15.36
C ILE A 98 -13.84 9.46 13.99
N LYS A 99 -14.86 9.16 13.17
CA LYS A 99 -15.05 9.82 11.86
C LYS A 99 -15.19 11.33 12.01
N ILE A 100 -16.02 11.80 12.94
CA ILE A 100 -16.19 13.24 13.23
C ILE A 100 -14.87 13.86 13.73
N ALA A 101 -14.14 13.19 14.61
CA ALA A 101 -12.87 13.71 15.10
C ALA A 101 -11.86 13.83 13.94
N SER A 102 -11.72 12.78 13.12
CA SER A 102 -10.79 12.75 11.99
C SER A 102 -11.11 13.76 10.89
N SER A 103 -12.38 14.08 10.64
CA SER A 103 -12.76 15.05 9.61
C SER A 103 -12.44 16.49 9.99
N ASN A 104 -12.21 16.78 11.27
CA ASN A 104 -11.97 18.12 11.81
C ASN A 104 -10.52 18.33 12.29
N ILE A 105 -9.58 17.60 11.69
CA ILE A 105 -8.15 17.64 11.95
C ILE A 105 -7.44 17.92 10.62
N ASP A 106 -6.38 18.71 10.65
CA ASP A 106 -5.62 19.14 9.44
C ASP A 106 -4.58 18.11 8.98
N TYR A 107 -4.43 17.00 9.71
CA TYR A 107 -3.50 15.91 9.41
C TYR A 107 -4.16 14.80 8.60
N SER A 108 -3.34 14.06 7.86
CA SER A 108 -3.79 12.91 7.09
C SER A 108 -4.09 11.71 8.00
N VAL A 109 -5.35 11.25 7.94
CA VAL A 109 -5.80 10.03 8.63
C VAL A 109 -6.12 8.97 7.60
N VAL A 110 -5.63 7.75 7.80
CA VAL A 110 -5.98 6.59 6.95
C VAL A 110 -6.96 5.72 7.72
N TYR A 111 -8.22 5.67 7.25
CA TYR A 111 -9.22 4.78 7.82
C TYR A 111 -9.21 3.44 7.09
N VAL A 112 -8.96 2.35 7.83
CA VAL A 112 -9.02 0.98 7.32
C VAL A 112 -10.14 0.23 8.03
N ASP A 113 -11.10 -0.29 7.26
CA ASP A 113 -12.13 -1.19 7.79
C ASP A 113 -11.56 -2.60 7.87
N VAL A 114 -11.24 -3.06 9.07
CA VAL A 114 -10.56 -4.34 9.29
C VAL A 114 -11.56 -5.49 9.13
N PRO A 115 -11.39 -6.40 8.15
CA PRO A 115 -12.30 -7.50 7.94
C PRO A 115 -12.15 -8.58 9.02
N ALA A 116 -13.22 -9.37 9.23
CA ALA A 116 -13.20 -10.50 10.17
C ALA A 116 -12.22 -11.61 9.76
N ARG A 117 -11.90 -11.74 8.47
CA ARG A 117 -10.96 -12.73 7.93
C ARG A 117 -9.65 -12.04 7.55
N ILE A 118 -8.54 -12.56 8.06
CA ILE A 118 -7.19 -12.00 7.86
C ILE A 118 -6.79 -12.00 6.36
N GLU A 119 -7.25 -12.99 5.60
CA GLU A 119 -7.02 -13.08 4.14
C GLU A 119 -7.47 -11.83 3.37
N ASN A 120 -8.53 -11.18 3.85
CA ASN A 120 -9.09 -9.98 3.22
C ASN A 120 -8.43 -8.68 3.70
N LEU A 121 -7.52 -8.76 4.68
CA LEU A 121 -6.90 -7.58 5.29
C LEU A 121 -6.08 -6.80 4.25
N GLY A 122 -5.29 -7.49 3.43
CA GLY A 122 -4.51 -6.85 2.37
C GLY A 122 -5.38 -6.12 1.35
N VAL A 123 -6.53 -6.69 1.00
CA VAL A 123 -7.51 -6.05 0.10
C VAL A 123 -8.11 -4.80 0.74
N ALA A 124 -8.48 -4.87 2.03
CA ALA A 124 -9.05 -3.74 2.77
C ALA A 124 -8.03 -2.59 2.95
N PHE A 125 -6.79 -2.91 3.31
CA PHE A 125 -5.69 -1.94 3.40
C PHE A 125 -5.38 -1.31 2.04
N GLY A 126 -5.33 -2.12 0.99
CA GLY A 126 -5.14 -1.62 -0.36
C GLY A 126 -6.21 -0.65 -0.78
N LYS A 127 -7.48 -1.01 -0.57
CA LYS A 127 -8.61 -0.14 -0.88
C LYS A 127 -8.53 1.18 -0.12
N ALA A 128 -8.15 1.17 1.16
CA ALA A 128 -7.95 2.39 1.94
C ALA A 128 -6.87 3.28 1.30
N LEU A 129 -5.70 2.71 1.00
CA LEU A 129 -4.58 3.46 0.41
C LEU A 129 -4.76 3.80 -1.08
N ASN A 130 -5.93 3.51 -1.67
CA ASN A 130 -6.17 3.55 -3.12
C ASN A 130 -5.07 2.80 -3.89
N PHE A 131 -4.63 1.68 -3.32
CA PHE A 131 -3.53 0.85 -3.76
C PHE A 131 -4.06 -0.55 -4.03
N ALA A 132 -4.02 -1.00 -5.27
CA ALA A 132 -4.31 -2.40 -5.55
C ALA A 132 -3.14 -3.24 -5.02
N PHE A 133 -3.31 -3.90 -3.87
CA PHE A 133 -2.52 -5.07 -3.46
C PHE A 133 -2.82 -6.27 -4.40
N GLU A 134 -2.90 -6.04 -5.70
CA GLU A 134 -2.86 -7.11 -6.69
C GLU A 134 -1.43 -7.59 -6.77
N GLU A 135 -1.09 -8.61 -5.98
CA GLU A 135 0.04 -9.51 -6.20
C GLU A 135 1.38 -8.83 -6.59
N ARG A 136 1.70 -7.63 -6.09
CA ARG A 136 2.99 -6.97 -6.38
C ARG A 136 4.12 -7.40 -5.43
N ILE A 137 3.97 -8.55 -4.78
CA ILE A 137 5.12 -9.37 -4.38
C ILE A 137 5.84 -9.90 -5.65
N SER A 138 5.21 -9.75 -6.83
CA SER A 138 5.55 -10.45 -8.05
C SER A 138 6.58 -9.83 -8.97
N PHE A 139 7.15 -8.63 -8.82
CA PHE A 139 8.24 -8.31 -9.76
C PHE A 139 9.49 -9.12 -9.42
N THR A 140 9.90 -9.08 -8.15
CA THR A 140 10.95 -9.94 -7.61
C THR A 140 10.52 -11.41 -7.66
N ASN A 141 9.30 -11.76 -7.25
CA ASN A 141 8.86 -13.17 -7.30
C ASN A 141 8.58 -13.70 -8.73
N GLN A 142 8.16 -12.88 -9.70
CA GLN A 142 8.04 -13.31 -11.11
C GLN A 142 9.41 -13.43 -11.75
N LEU A 143 10.35 -12.53 -11.44
CA LEU A 143 11.74 -12.69 -11.86
C LEU A 143 12.34 -13.96 -11.25
N ILE A 144 12.21 -14.17 -9.94
CA ILE A 144 12.68 -15.39 -9.24
C ILE A 144 12.02 -16.65 -9.80
N ARG A 145 10.70 -16.63 -10.07
CA ARG A 145 9.99 -17.76 -10.72
C ARG A 145 10.42 -17.98 -12.17
N LYS A 146 10.71 -16.92 -12.95
CA LYS A 146 11.26 -17.03 -14.32
C LYS A 146 12.74 -17.46 -14.33
N LEU A 147 13.50 -17.14 -13.29
CA LEU A 147 14.94 -17.47 -13.15
C LEU A 147 15.20 -18.80 -12.42
N GLY A 148 14.17 -19.52 -11.97
CA GLY A 148 14.29 -20.90 -11.47
C GLY A 148 14.96 -21.06 -10.11
N SER A 149 14.99 -20.02 -9.26
CA SER A 149 15.55 -20.15 -7.90
C SER A 149 14.47 -20.61 -6.92
N THR A 150 14.52 -21.89 -6.56
CA THR A 150 13.84 -22.41 -5.37
C THR A 150 14.70 -22.14 -4.14
N ASN A 151 14.09 -21.53 -3.13
CA ASN A 151 14.54 -21.39 -1.74
C ASN A 151 15.31 -20.10 -1.40
N SER A 152 14.60 -19.12 -0.82
CA SER A 152 15.01 -18.50 0.47
C SER A 152 14.06 -17.35 0.85
N GLU A 153 13.47 -17.53 2.04
CA GLU A 153 12.92 -16.58 3.03
C GLU A 153 12.41 -15.18 2.65
N PHE A 154 11.20 -14.92 3.17
CA PHE A 154 10.44 -13.69 3.11
C PHE A 154 11.18 -12.51 3.76
N ILE A 155 11.39 -11.42 2.99
CA ILE A 155 11.66 -10.10 3.56
C ILE A 155 10.31 -9.40 3.72
N VAL A 156 9.81 -9.36 4.95
CA VAL A 156 8.76 -8.41 5.36
C VAL A 156 9.43 -7.05 5.46
N ILE A 157 9.18 -6.18 4.48
CA ILE A 157 9.48 -4.75 4.63
C ILE A 157 8.40 -4.19 5.57
N ALA A 158 8.75 -4.01 6.83
CA ALA A 158 7.97 -3.26 7.79
C ALA A 158 7.89 -1.80 7.32
N PHE A 159 6.67 -1.26 7.21
CA PHE A 159 6.47 0.17 7.10
C PHE A 159 6.77 0.81 8.46
N LEU A 160 7.74 1.71 8.49
CA LEU A 160 8.00 2.62 9.60
C LEU A 160 7.75 4.04 9.10
#